data_AF-A0A536PM91-F1
#
_entry.id   AF-A0A536PM91-F1
#
_cell.length_a   1.000
_cell.length_b   1.000
_cell.length_c   1.000
_cell.angle_alpha   90.00
_cell.angle_beta   90.00
_cell.angle_gamma   90.00
#
_symmetry.space_group_name_H-M   'P 1'
#
loop_
_entity.id
_entity.type
_entity.pdbx_description
1 polymer ?
#
loop_
_entity_poly.entity_id
_entity_poly.type
_entity_poly.pdbx_seq_one_letter_code
_entity_poly.pdbx_strand_id
1 'polypeptide(L)'
;AVRVHDDEGSAPFAATCDEPRPELDLAHNSPGTLHIRGENPLRAGQWAVLDLPAVEIEGDEVRMAAADDLAGCALAVSALAALREEERPHDAYALFTRAEETGLYGARLAAEDALIPRDAYVVSIEASRALPHVAAGNGAVVRAGDYHNTFSNEAERYLRVAAERLAQAGIATQRALLTGGTCEASSFVRLGWTATGMALPNVNYHNQSPDGGFAPEIVRVSDLRSGVALAVEAVLAAGEDADESWWPDVRTVPRAIRDLLARGPLRE
;
A
#
# COMPACT_ATOMS: atom_id res chain seq x y z
N ALA A 1 15.93 -5.15 -21.53
CA ALA A 1 15.90 -6.61 -21.74
C ALA A 1 14.81 -7.18 -20.85
N VAL A 2 14.25 -8.34 -21.22
CA VAL A 2 13.23 -9.03 -20.44
C VAL A 2 13.56 -10.51 -20.34
N ARG A 3 12.97 -11.18 -19.35
CA ARG A 3 12.98 -12.63 -19.18
C ARG A 3 11.60 -13.14 -19.53
N VAL A 4 11.52 -14.18 -20.35
CA VAL A 4 10.26 -14.85 -20.72
C VAL A 4 10.04 -16.03 -19.79
N HIS A 5 8.85 -16.10 -19.22
CA HIS A 5 8.39 -17.10 -18.25
C HIS A 5 7.18 -17.87 -18.79
N ASP A 6 6.90 -19.00 -18.17
CA ASP A 6 5.69 -19.80 -18.38
C ASP A 6 5.18 -20.41 -17.06
N ASP A 7 3.95 -20.91 -17.09
CA ASP A 7 3.32 -21.59 -15.96
C ASP A 7 3.82 -23.05 -15.79
N GLU A 8 4.60 -23.56 -16.74
CA GLU A 8 5.12 -24.94 -16.74
C GLU A 8 6.38 -25.10 -15.87
N GLY A 9 6.92 -23.99 -15.35
CA GLY A 9 8.12 -23.98 -14.52
C GLY A 9 9.41 -24.16 -15.31
N SER A 10 9.38 -23.88 -16.62
CA SER A 10 10.58 -23.89 -17.46
C SER A 10 11.57 -22.82 -16.99
N ALA A 11 12.86 -23.04 -17.24
CA ALA A 11 13.86 -22.02 -17.00
C ALA A 11 13.57 -20.78 -17.87
N PRO A 12 13.48 -19.57 -17.28
CA PRO A 12 13.25 -18.37 -18.06
C PRO A 12 14.40 -18.14 -19.05
N PHE A 13 14.11 -17.52 -20.20
CA PHE A 13 15.12 -17.18 -21.20
C PHE A 13 15.07 -15.71 -21.58
N ALA A 14 16.18 -15.21 -22.12
CA ALA A 14 16.32 -13.81 -22.48
C ALA A 14 15.48 -13.45 -23.72
N ALA A 15 14.94 -12.24 -23.70
CA ALA A 15 14.25 -11.63 -24.82
C ALA A 15 14.41 -10.10 -24.81
N THR A 16 14.02 -9.47 -25.90
CA THR A 16 13.87 -8.02 -25.99
C THR A 16 12.43 -7.65 -26.33
N CYS A 17 12.07 -6.39 -26.06
CA CYS A 17 10.80 -5.81 -26.46
C CYS A 17 11.06 -4.73 -27.49
N ASP A 18 10.24 -4.67 -28.52
CA ASP A 18 10.14 -3.50 -29.40
C ASP A 18 9.47 -2.34 -28.63
N GLU A 19 9.55 -1.12 -29.16
CA GLU A 19 8.83 0.04 -28.62
C GLU A 19 7.31 -0.25 -28.52
N PRO A 20 6.67 0.09 -27.38
CA PRO A 20 5.25 -0.13 -27.21
C PRO A 20 4.43 0.71 -28.20
N ARG A 21 3.39 0.09 -28.76
CA ARG A 21 2.43 0.71 -29.65
C ARG A 21 1.16 1.06 -28.87
N PRO A 22 0.70 2.33 -28.93
CA PRO A 22 -0.54 2.74 -28.27
C PRO A 22 -1.75 2.20 -29.03
N GLU A 23 -2.11 0.95 -28.75
CA GLU A 23 -3.25 0.22 -29.27
C GLU A 23 -4.13 -0.20 -28.08
N LEU A 24 -5.13 0.63 -27.76
CA LEU A 24 -6.02 0.41 -26.62
C LEU A 24 -6.73 -0.94 -26.70
N ASP A 25 -6.53 -1.77 -25.70
CA ASP A 25 -7.25 -3.01 -25.49
C ASP A 25 -8.14 -2.89 -24.26
N LEU A 26 -9.40 -2.52 -24.50
CA LEU A 26 -10.40 -2.34 -23.45
C LEU A 26 -10.77 -3.65 -22.75
N ALA A 27 -10.63 -4.80 -23.41
CA ALA A 27 -10.99 -6.09 -22.84
C ALA A 27 -10.00 -6.49 -21.73
N HIS A 28 -8.73 -6.14 -21.90
CA HIS A 28 -7.66 -6.45 -20.94
C HIS A 28 -7.18 -5.23 -20.14
N ASN A 29 -7.87 -4.09 -20.26
CA ASN A 29 -7.49 -2.80 -19.67
C ASN A 29 -6.02 -2.42 -19.95
N SER A 30 -5.56 -2.61 -21.19
CA SER A 30 -4.21 -2.27 -21.61
C SER A 30 -4.19 -0.99 -22.45
N PRO A 31 -3.25 -0.06 -22.20
CA PRO A 31 -3.08 1.14 -23.04
C PRO A 31 -2.42 0.83 -24.39
N GLY A 32 -1.86 -0.36 -24.58
CA GLY A 32 -1.12 -0.68 -25.78
C GLY A 32 -0.67 -2.13 -25.91
N THR A 33 0.09 -2.39 -26.98
CA THR A 33 0.70 -3.67 -27.30
C THR A 33 2.21 -3.48 -27.49
N LEU A 34 2.99 -4.52 -27.25
CA LEU A 34 4.41 -4.54 -27.60
C LEU A 34 4.77 -5.92 -28.15
N HIS A 35 5.83 -5.97 -28.96
CA HIS A 35 6.31 -7.24 -29.52
C HIS A 35 7.50 -7.73 -28.71
N ILE A 36 7.41 -8.98 -28.23
CA ILE A 36 8.52 -9.67 -27.56
C ILE A 36 9.30 -10.44 -28.62
N ARG A 37 10.63 -10.31 -28.60
CA ARG A 37 11.57 -11.06 -29.44
C ARG A 37 12.43 -11.93 -28.54
N GLY A 38 12.07 -13.20 -28.46
CA GLY A 38 12.82 -14.20 -27.71
C GLY A 38 13.97 -14.80 -28.51
N GLU A 39 14.99 -15.29 -27.81
CA GLU A 39 16.03 -16.16 -28.40
C GLU A 39 15.46 -17.54 -28.82
N ASN A 40 14.33 -17.94 -28.22
CA ASN A 40 13.59 -19.16 -28.52
C ASN A 40 12.19 -18.85 -29.10
N PRO A 41 11.56 -19.80 -29.83
CA PRO A 41 10.18 -19.67 -30.26
C PRO A 41 9.22 -19.43 -29.10
N LEU A 42 8.49 -18.32 -29.16
CA LEU A 42 7.46 -17.96 -28.18
C LEU A 42 6.19 -18.78 -28.39
N ARG A 43 5.44 -19.00 -27.30
CA ARG A 43 4.15 -19.72 -27.29
C ARG A 43 3.10 -18.88 -26.56
N ALA A 44 1.84 -19.07 -26.94
CA ALA A 44 0.73 -18.45 -26.22
C ALA A 44 0.72 -18.92 -24.75
N GLY A 45 0.42 -18.00 -23.83
CA GLY A 45 0.48 -18.25 -22.38
C GLY A 45 1.81 -17.90 -21.73
N GLN A 46 2.86 -17.57 -22.49
CA GLN A 46 4.10 -17.03 -21.93
C GLN A 46 3.99 -15.53 -21.66
N TRP A 47 4.72 -15.05 -20.66
CA TRP A 47 4.80 -13.62 -20.32
C TRP A 47 6.24 -13.16 -20.13
N ALA A 48 6.46 -11.86 -20.25
CA ALA A 48 7.78 -11.25 -20.08
C ALA A 48 7.79 -10.31 -18.87
N VAL A 49 8.86 -10.41 -18.09
CA VAL A 49 9.15 -9.50 -16.97
C VAL A 49 10.48 -8.82 -17.24
N LEU A 50 10.66 -7.58 -16.79
CA LEU A 50 11.94 -6.88 -16.89
C LEU A 50 13.06 -7.75 -16.31
N ASP A 51 14.20 -7.81 -17.02
CA ASP A 51 15.38 -8.55 -16.57
C ASP A 51 16.13 -7.73 -15.51
N LEU A 52 15.55 -7.73 -14.31
CA LEU A 52 16.04 -7.04 -13.12
C LEU A 52 16.28 -8.06 -12.00
N PRO A 53 17.11 -7.73 -11.00
CA PRO A 53 17.36 -8.62 -9.88
C PRO A 53 16.08 -9.02 -9.15
N ALA A 54 15.98 -10.30 -8.77
CA ALA A 54 14.85 -10.80 -8.00
C ALA A 54 14.78 -10.13 -6.62
N VAL A 55 15.92 -10.04 -5.92
CA VAL A 55 16.11 -9.24 -4.72
C VAL A 55 17.60 -9.02 -4.46
N GLU A 56 17.98 -7.78 -4.21
CA GLU A 56 19.31 -7.38 -3.73
C GLU A 56 19.14 -6.50 -2.50
N ILE A 57 19.83 -6.84 -1.41
CA ILE A 57 19.77 -6.07 -0.16
C ILE A 57 21.15 -5.50 0.13
N GLU A 58 21.23 -4.19 0.23
CA GLU A 58 22.47 -3.48 0.56
C GLU A 58 22.18 -2.34 1.53
N GLY A 59 22.70 -2.45 2.75
CA GLY A 59 22.44 -1.47 3.81
C GLY A 59 20.95 -1.38 4.12
N ASP A 60 20.37 -0.21 3.85
CA ASP A 60 18.94 0.08 4.08
C ASP A 60 18.10 -0.04 2.79
N GLU A 61 18.66 -0.51 1.67
CA GLU A 61 17.94 -0.63 0.40
C GLU A 61 17.63 -2.08 0.07
N VAL A 62 16.36 -2.35 -0.24
CA VAL A 62 15.91 -3.57 -0.91
C VAL A 62 15.62 -3.20 -2.37
N ARG A 63 16.40 -3.73 -3.29
CA ARG A 63 16.27 -3.48 -4.74
C ARG A 63 15.68 -4.71 -5.42
N MET A 64 14.61 -4.54 -6.17
CA MET A 64 13.93 -5.67 -6.83
C MET A 64 13.09 -5.25 -8.03
N ALA A 65 12.65 -6.22 -8.82
CA ALA A 65 11.81 -5.98 -9.99
C ALA A 65 10.37 -5.55 -9.62
N ALA A 66 9.81 -6.07 -8.54
CA ALA A 66 8.38 -5.93 -8.21
C ALA A 66 8.18 -5.63 -6.73
N ALA A 67 8.77 -4.53 -6.24
CA ALA A 67 8.53 -4.09 -4.87
C ALA A 67 7.05 -3.71 -4.71
N ASP A 68 6.44 -3.15 -5.75
CA ASP A 68 5.00 -3.07 -5.95
C ASP A 68 4.44 -4.42 -6.48
N ASP A 69 3.74 -5.24 -5.69
CA ASP A 69 3.51 -5.13 -4.25
C ASP A 69 4.09 -6.31 -3.44
N LEU A 70 5.20 -6.93 -3.89
CA LEU A 70 5.82 -7.99 -3.10
C LEU A 70 6.37 -7.47 -1.76
N ALA A 71 6.74 -6.19 -1.67
CA ALA A 71 7.15 -5.56 -0.43
C ALA A 71 5.97 -5.46 0.56
N GLY A 72 4.78 -5.08 0.08
CA GLY A 72 3.54 -5.12 0.85
C GLY A 72 3.15 -6.53 1.28
N CYS A 73 3.31 -7.52 0.40
CA CYS A 73 3.12 -8.93 0.74
C CYS A 73 4.06 -9.39 1.86
N ALA A 74 5.34 -9.05 1.78
CA ALA A 74 6.34 -9.38 2.80
C ALA A 74 6.02 -8.70 4.14
N LEU A 75 5.54 -7.45 4.11
CA LEU A 75 5.05 -6.74 5.29
C LEU A 75 3.88 -7.48 5.93
N ALA A 76 2.85 -7.84 5.17
CA ALA A 76 1.66 -8.54 5.68
C ALA A 76 2.02 -9.89 6.33
N VAL A 77 2.87 -10.70 5.68
CA VAL A 77 3.35 -11.98 6.23
C VAL A 77 4.16 -11.75 7.52
N SER A 78 5.01 -10.73 7.55
CA SER A 78 5.82 -10.40 8.72
C SER A 78 4.97 -9.92 9.89
N ALA A 79 3.93 -9.13 9.62
CA ALA A 79 2.97 -8.69 10.64
C ALA A 79 2.19 -9.87 11.23
N LEU A 80 1.69 -10.80 10.40
CA LEU A 80 1.05 -12.02 10.89
C LEU A 80 1.99 -12.88 11.75
N ALA A 81 3.27 -12.99 11.36
CA ALA A 81 4.26 -13.71 12.13
C ALA A 81 4.51 -13.08 13.50
N ALA A 82 4.49 -11.74 13.60
CA ALA A 82 4.63 -11.02 14.85
C ALA A 82 3.38 -11.15 15.74
N LEU A 83 2.19 -11.02 15.16
CA LEU A 83 0.90 -11.15 15.87
C LEU A 83 0.71 -12.55 16.46
N ARG A 84 1.25 -13.59 15.83
CA ARG A 84 1.20 -14.97 16.37
C ARG A 84 1.79 -15.09 17.77
N GLU A 85 2.78 -14.26 18.11
CA GLU A 85 3.46 -14.29 19.41
C GLU A 85 2.86 -13.28 20.42
N GLU A 86 1.78 -12.59 20.05
CA GLU A 86 1.16 -11.53 20.84
C GLU A 86 0.00 -12.05 21.68
N GLU A 87 -0.06 -11.65 22.95
CA GLU A 87 -1.10 -12.12 23.88
C GLU A 87 -2.31 -11.16 23.96
N ARG A 88 -2.12 -9.90 23.56
CA ARG A 88 -3.22 -8.93 23.48
C ARG A 88 -4.30 -9.41 22.51
N PRO A 89 -5.60 -9.18 22.80
CA PRO A 89 -6.69 -9.61 21.91
C PRO A 89 -6.55 -9.02 20.50
N HIS A 90 -6.65 -9.86 19.48
CA HIS A 90 -6.67 -9.43 18.08
C HIS A 90 -7.36 -10.48 17.19
N ASP A 91 -7.89 -10.03 16.05
CA ASP A 91 -8.35 -10.88 14.95
C ASP A 91 -7.89 -10.24 13.63
N ALA A 92 -7.09 -10.97 12.85
CA ALA A 92 -6.42 -10.43 11.67
C ALA A 92 -6.36 -11.44 10.54
N TYR A 93 -6.64 -10.95 9.33
CA TYR A 93 -6.59 -11.71 8.09
C TYR A 93 -5.67 -11.00 7.10
N ALA A 94 -4.93 -11.75 6.30
CA ALA A 94 -4.22 -11.21 5.13
C ALA A 94 -4.89 -11.73 3.86
N LEU A 95 -5.24 -10.82 2.96
CA LEU A 95 -5.74 -11.12 1.63
C LEU A 95 -4.67 -10.74 0.61
N PHE A 96 -4.22 -11.72 -0.19
CA PHE A 96 -3.27 -11.50 -1.27
C PHE A 96 -4.03 -11.56 -2.59
N THR A 97 -4.15 -10.41 -3.24
CA THR A 97 -4.94 -10.23 -4.46
C THR A 97 -4.07 -10.44 -5.70
N ARG A 98 -4.75 -10.63 -6.84
CA ARG A 98 -4.12 -10.69 -8.16
C ARG A 98 -4.79 -9.65 -9.05
N ALA A 99 -4.07 -9.21 -10.09
CA ALA A 99 -4.59 -8.30 -11.10
C ALA A 99 -5.03 -6.94 -10.52
N GLU A 100 -4.21 -6.39 -9.61
CA GLU A 100 -4.34 -5.02 -9.12
C GLU A 100 -4.00 -4.03 -10.26
N GLU A 101 -2.82 -4.18 -10.85
CA GLU A 101 -2.26 -3.31 -11.90
C GLU A 101 -3.15 -3.11 -13.13
N THR A 102 -4.01 -4.10 -13.41
CA THR A 102 -4.91 -4.06 -14.57
C THR A 102 -6.32 -3.60 -14.21
N GLY A 103 -6.61 -3.24 -12.96
CA GLY A 103 -7.92 -2.67 -12.58
C GLY A 103 -8.50 -3.12 -11.24
N LEU A 104 -7.65 -3.43 -10.26
CA LEU A 104 -8.03 -3.81 -8.89
C LEU A 104 -8.93 -5.04 -8.84
N TYR A 105 -8.82 -5.94 -9.82
CA TYR A 105 -9.82 -6.99 -10.05
C TYR A 105 -9.87 -8.00 -8.90
N GLY A 106 -8.73 -8.35 -8.31
CA GLY A 106 -8.65 -9.25 -7.16
C GLY A 106 -9.41 -8.70 -5.95
N ALA A 107 -9.15 -7.46 -5.54
CA ALA A 107 -9.89 -6.82 -4.47
C ALA A 107 -11.39 -6.67 -4.78
N ARG A 108 -11.73 -6.30 -6.02
CA ARG A 108 -13.14 -6.18 -6.43
C ARG A 108 -13.88 -7.49 -6.30
N LEU A 109 -13.30 -8.59 -6.80
CA LEU A 109 -13.90 -9.93 -6.68
C LEU A 109 -14.00 -10.36 -5.20
N ALA A 110 -12.95 -10.14 -4.40
CA ALA A 110 -12.98 -10.49 -2.98
C ALA A 110 -14.11 -9.75 -2.22
N ALA A 111 -14.36 -8.49 -2.59
CA ALA A 111 -15.45 -7.69 -2.05
C ALA A 111 -16.82 -8.08 -2.62
N GLU A 112 -16.95 -8.35 -3.93
CA GLU A 112 -18.21 -8.80 -4.55
C GLU A 112 -18.68 -10.13 -3.97
N ASP A 113 -17.77 -11.08 -3.80
CA ASP A 113 -18.04 -12.42 -3.25
C ASP A 113 -18.11 -12.43 -1.71
N ALA A 114 -17.92 -11.27 -1.07
CA ALA A 114 -17.93 -11.10 0.38
C ALA A 114 -16.99 -12.08 1.11
N LEU A 115 -15.78 -12.26 0.59
CA LEU A 115 -14.74 -13.12 1.19
C LEU A 115 -14.17 -12.55 2.50
N ILE A 116 -14.42 -11.26 2.75
CA ILE A 116 -13.99 -10.54 3.96
C ILE A 116 -15.24 -10.24 4.81
N PRO A 117 -15.18 -10.43 6.15
CA PRO A 117 -16.27 -10.04 7.03
C PRO A 117 -16.70 -8.58 6.82
N ARG A 118 -18.00 -8.30 6.94
CA ARG A 118 -18.56 -6.97 6.64
C ARG A 118 -18.22 -5.92 7.70
N ASP A 119 -17.96 -6.35 8.91
CA ASP A 119 -17.52 -5.56 10.04
C ASP A 119 -15.99 -5.45 10.15
N ALA A 120 -15.23 -6.09 9.25
CA ALA A 120 -13.79 -5.94 9.21
C ALA A 120 -13.38 -4.53 8.77
N TYR A 121 -12.37 -3.99 9.43
CA TYR A 121 -11.64 -2.81 8.97
C TYR A 121 -10.60 -3.24 7.94
N VAL A 122 -10.72 -2.74 6.72
CA VAL A 122 -9.82 -3.13 5.61
C VAL A 122 -8.68 -2.12 5.50
N VAL A 123 -7.44 -2.61 5.52
CA VAL A 123 -6.24 -1.80 5.26
C VAL A 123 -5.57 -2.32 4.00
N SER A 124 -5.64 -1.53 2.92
CA SER A 124 -4.89 -1.81 1.69
C SER A 124 -3.42 -1.49 1.92
N ILE A 125 -2.55 -2.47 1.76
CA ILE A 125 -1.08 -2.30 1.80
C ILE A 125 -0.61 -2.17 0.35
N GLU A 126 0.36 -1.29 0.09
CA GLU A 126 0.95 -1.12 -1.24
C GLU A 126 2.36 -0.51 -1.20
N ALA A 127 3.09 -0.52 -2.32
CA ALA A 127 4.35 0.19 -2.49
C ALA A 127 4.18 1.41 -3.43
N SER A 128 3.79 2.55 -2.88
CA SER A 128 3.53 3.77 -3.68
C SER A 128 4.78 4.58 -3.99
N ARG A 129 4.81 5.22 -5.16
CA ARG A 129 5.85 6.18 -5.54
C ARG A 129 6.24 7.14 -4.41
N ALA A 130 7.52 7.14 -4.04
CA ALA A 130 8.08 8.08 -3.08
C ALA A 130 7.95 9.53 -3.60
N LEU A 131 7.52 10.44 -2.73
CA LEU A 131 7.32 11.86 -3.03
C LEU A 131 8.21 12.72 -2.13
N PRO A 132 8.53 13.97 -2.49
CA PRO A 132 9.34 14.84 -1.64
C PRO A 132 8.79 15.04 -0.21
N HIS A 133 7.47 14.99 -0.04
CA HIS A 133 6.79 15.11 1.26
C HIS A 133 6.43 13.74 1.89
N VAL A 134 6.74 12.65 1.19
CA VAL A 134 6.54 11.25 1.62
C VAL A 134 7.75 10.44 1.16
N ALA A 135 8.90 10.77 1.73
CA ALA A 135 10.18 10.30 1.23
C ALA A 135 10.50 8.90 1.77
N ALA A 136 11.26 8.13 0.99
CA ALA A 136 11.82 6.86 1.42
C ALA A 136 12.82 7.07 2.56
N GLY A 137 12.74 6.22 3.58
CA GLY A 137 13.57 6.21 4.79
C GLY A 137 12.98 7.00 5.96
N ASN A 138 11.80 7.60 5.77
CA ASN A 138 11.10 8.37 6.79
C ASN A 138 9.94 7.60 7.45
N GLY A 139 9.85 6.29 7.21
CA GLY A 139 8.84 5.40 7.76
C GLY A 139 7.68 5.10 6.79
N ALA A 140 6.92 4.07 7.12
CA ALA A 140 5.71 3.72 6.37
C ALA A 140 4.64 4.81 6.49
N VAL A 141 3.77 4.87 5.50
CA VAL A 141 2.80 5.95 5.31
C VAL A 141 1.42 5.46 5.70
N VAL A 142 0.76 6.14 6.63
CA VAL A 142 -0.70 6.09 6.79
C VAL A 142 -1.31 6.83 5.59
N ARG A 143 -1.90 6.08 4.65
CA ARG A 143 -2.47 6.65 3.43
C ARG A 143 -3.91 7.06 3.70
N ALA A 144 -4.16 8.36 3.77
CA ALA A 144 -5.47 8.94 4.07
C ALA A 144 -6.45 8.86 2.88
N GLY A 145 -5.97 8.48 1.71
CA GLY A 145 -6.75 8.42 0.48
C GLY A 145 -5.88 8.30 -0.76
N ASP A 146 -6.52 8.28 -1.91
CA ASP A 146 -5.91 8.12 -3.21
C ASP A 146 -6.45 9.15 -4.23
N TYR A 147 -6.23 8.89 -5.52
CA TYR A 147 -6.72 9.77 -6.59
C TYR A 147 -8.26 9.94 -6.59
N HIS A 148 -9.02 8.92 -6.18
CA HIS A 148 -10.47 8.92 -6.26
C HIS A 148 -11.18 9.16 -4.92
N ASN A 149 -10.58 8.73 -3.81
CA ASN A 149 -11.25 8.71 -2.52
C ASN A 149 -10.37 9.25 -1.39
N THR A 150 -10.98 10.00 -0.47
CA THR A 150 -10.49 10.04 0.91
C THR A 150 -11.07 8.83 1.63
N PHE A 151 -10.25 8.12 2.39
CA PHE A 151 -10.65 6.89 3.05
C PHE A 151 -11.37 7.12 4.37
N SER A 152 -11.82 6.02 4.98
CA SER A 152 -12.58 6.09 6.22
C SER A 152 -11.73 6.59 7.37
N ASN A 153 -12.19 7.67 8.01
CA ASN A 153 -11.58 8.17 9.25
C ASN A 153 -11.59 7.12 10.37
N GLU A 154 -12.61 6.24 10.36
CA GLU A 154 -12.79 5.17 11.32
C GLU A 154 -11.76 4.04 11.10
N ALA A 155 -11.52 3.62 9.85
CA ALA A 155 -10.50 2.60 9.60
C ALA A 155 -9.09 3.16 9.84
N GLU A 156 -8.87 4.43 9.49
CA GLU A 156 -7.61 5.12 9.69
C GLU A 156 -7.28 5.39 11.18
N ARG A 157 -8.29 5.43 12.06
CA ARG A 157 -8.13 5.63 13.51
C ARG A 157 -7.07 4.72 14.10
N TYR A 158 -7.15 3.41 13.84
CA TYR A 158 -6.22 2.45 14.43
C TYR A 158 -4.79 2.60 13.91
N LEU A 159 -4.62 2.99 12.65
CA LEU A 159 -3.29 3.34 12.11
C LEU A 159 -2.74 4.60 12.79
N ARG A 160 -3.58 5.58 13.11
CA ARG A 160 -3.15 6.80 13.83
C ARG A 160 -2.83 6.53 15.30
N VAL A 161 -3.61 5.70 16.01
CA VAL A 161 -3.27 5.22 17.36
C VAL A 161 -1.91 4.51 17.33
N ALA A 162 -1.71 3.61 16.38
CA ALA A 162 -0.44 2.91 16.20
C ALA A 162 0.71 3.89 15.94
N ALA A 163 0.52 4.88 15.06
CA ALA A 163 1.51 5.92 14.81
C ALA A 163 1.87 6.73 16.07
N GLU A 164 0.90 7.08 16.92
CA GLU A 164 1.16 7.75 18.21
C GLU A 164 2.03 6.90 19.15
N ARG A 165 1.71 5.60 19.28
CA ARG A 165 2.47 4.64 20.11
C ARG A 165 3.88 4.44 19.57
N LEU A 166 4.03 4.27 18.27
CA LEU A 166 5.31 4.09 17.60
C LEU A 166 6.20 5.34 17.70
N ALA A 167 5.61 6.54 17.63
CA ALA A 167 6.35 7.78 17.83
C ALA A 167 6.98 7.85 19.24
N GLN A 168 6.28 7.37 20.27
CA GLN A 168 6.84 7.28 21.64
C GLN A 168 8.00 6.28 21.74
N ALA A 169 7.99 5.24 20.90
CA ALA A 169 9.07 4.27 20.77
C ALA A 169 10.19 4.70 19.80
N GLY A 170 10.11 5.91 19.21
CA GLY A 170 11.09 6.42 18.26
C GLY A 170 11.03 5.78 16.87
N ILE A 171 9.93 5.11 16.52
CA ILE A 171 9.71 4.52 15.19
C ILE A 171 8.94 5.55 14.34
N ALA A 172 9.59 6.01 13.27
CA ALA A 172 9.02 7.01 12.38
C ALA A 172 7.89 6.41 11.53
N THR A 173 6.83 7.18 11.33
CA THR A 173 5.76 6.94 10.36
C THR A 173 5.41 8.26 9.70
N GLN A 174 4.78 8.19 8.53
CA GLN A 174 4.32 9.34 7.76
C GLN A 174 2.79 9.28 7.61
N ARG A 175 2.15 10.39 7.27
CA ARG A 175 0.73 10.41 6.90
C ARG A 175 0.52 11.32 5.72
N ALA A 176 -0.15 10.84 4.67
CA ALA A 176 -0.37 11.63 3.46
C ALA A 176 -1.61 11.17 2.67
N LEU A 177 -2.14 12.10 1.86
CA LEU A 177 -3.08 11.79 0.79
C LEU A 177 -2.26 11.52 -0.49
N LEU A 178 -2.28 10.29 -1.00
CA LEU A 178 -1.42 9.88 -2.13
C LEU A 178 -2.21 9.87 -3.44
N THR A 179 -2.28 11.01 -4.12
CA THR A 179 -3.12 11.19 -5.33
C THR A 179 -2.48 10.71 -6.64
N GLY A 180 -1.33 10.02 -6.56
CA GLY A 180 -0.58 9.58 -7.75
C GLY A 180 -1.21 8.41 -8.51
N GLY A 181 -2.13 7.68 -7.87
CA GLY A 181 -2.82 6.50 -8.40
C GLY A 181 -3.98 6.13 -7.50
N THR A 182 -4.61 5.00 -7.79
CA THR A 182 -5.71 4.42 -7.00
C THR A 182 -5.20 3.12 -6.39
N CYS A 183 -5.62 2.78 -5.17
CA CYS A 183 -5.29 1.48 -4.58
C CYS A 183 -6.54 0.67 -4.24
N GLU A 184 -6.35 -0.59 -3.86
CA GLU A 184 -7.44 -1.54 -3.64
C GLU A 184 -8.45 -1.10 -2.56
N ALA A 185 -8.05 -0.24 -1.61
CA ALA A 185 -8.96 0.38 -0.65
C ALA A 185 -10.16 1.06 -1.32
N SER A 186 -9.97 1.68 -2.49
CA SER A 186 -11.06 2.31 -3.25
C SER A 186 -12.15 1.32 -3.67
N SER A 187 -11.79 0.09 -4.01
CA SER A 187 -12.75 -0.97 -4.34
C SER A 187 -13.59 -1.34 -3.12
N PHE A 188 -12.96 -1.50 -1.95
CA PHE A 188 -13.64 -1.81 -0.70
C PHE A 188 -14.56 -0.68 -0.23
N VAL A 189 -14.09 0.57 -0.25
CA VAL A 189 -14.92 1.75 0.06
C VAL A 189 -16.15 1.78 -0.83
N ARG A 190 -15.98 1.58 -2.14
CA ARG A 190 -17.09 1.63 -3.11
C ARG A 190 -18.12 0.52 -2.87
N LEU A 191 -17.69 -0.62 -2.34
CA LEU A 191 -18.55 -1.78 -2.05
C LEU A 191 -19.03 -1.84 -0.60
N GLY A 192 -18.82 -0.76 0.17
CA GLY A 192 -19.43 -0.55 1.48
C GLY A 192 -18.62 -1.03 2.67
N TRP A 193 -17.34 -1.34 2.51
CA TRP A 193 -16.44 -1.63 3.63
C TRP A 193 -15.89 -0.35 4.26
N THR A 194 -15.61 -0.44 5.56
CA THR A 194 -14.84 0.57 6.29
C THR A 194 -13.36 0.34 5.99
N ALA A 195 -12.82 1.05 5.00
CA ALA A 195 -11.48 0.81 4.47
C ALA A 195 -10.58 2.04 4.52
N THR A 196 -9.27 1.79 4.62
CA THR A 196 -8.15 2.74 4.52
C THR A 196 -6.93 2.08 3.87
N GLY A 197 -5.80 2.77 3.81
CA GLY A 197 -4.56 2.24 3.25
C GLY A 197 -3.32 2.59 4.06
N MET A 198 -2.26 1.85 3.77
CA MET A 198 -0.90 2.17 4.16
C MET A 198 0.05 1.90 2.99
N ALA A 199 1.13 2.67 2.90
CA ALA A 199 2.06 2.55 1.79
C ALA A 199 3.52 2.52 2.25
N LEU A 200 4.34 1.78 1.50
CA LEU A 200 5.79 1.87 1.54
C LEU A 200 6.26 2.86 0.47
N PRO A 201 7.08 3.87 0.81
CA PRO A 201 7.67 4.74 -0.20
C PRO A 201 8.58 3.95 -1.15
N ASN A 202 8.23 3.92 -2.44
CA ASN A 202 8.91 3.16 -3.48
C ASN A 202 9.66 4.10 -4.45
N VAL A 203 10.98 3.95 -4.53
CA VAL A 203 11.83 4.66 -5.49
C VAL A 203 11.89 3.87 -6.80
N ASN A 204 11.90 4.56 -7.94
CA ASN A 204 11.79 3.97 -9.27
C ASN A 204 10.48 3.20 -9.49
N TYR A 205 9.39 3.65 -8.88
CA TYR A 205 8.04 3.09 -9.05
C TYR A 205 7.73 2.70 -10.50
N HIS A 206 7.21 1.48 -10.70
CA HIS A 206 7.03 0.79 -11.99
C HIS A 206 8.34 0.62 -12.76
N ASN A 207 9.43 0.37 -12.03
CA ASN A 207 10.81 0.27 -12.52
C ASN A 207 11.30 1.46 -13.35
N GLN A 208 10.74 2.65 -13.17
CA GLN A 208 11.09 3.82 -13.99
C GLN A 208 12.37 4.50 -13.46
N SER A 209 13.44 4.45 -14.27
CA SER A 209 14.69 5.14 -13.95
C SER A 209 14.56 6.66 -14.08
N PRO A 210 15.17 7.48 -13.19
CA PRO A 210 15.17 8.94 -13.29
C PRO A 210 15.80 9.47 -14.58
N ASP A 211 16.80 8.76 -15.11
CA ASP A 211 17.54 9.15 -16.32
C ASP A 211 16.91 8.59 -17.61
N GLY A 212 15.74 7.96 -17.49
CA GLY A 212 15.09 7.20 -18.56
C GLY A 212 15.51 5.71 -18.57
N GLY A 213 14.63 4.86 -19.10
CA GLY A 213 14.81 3.41 -19.10
C GLY A 213 14.32 2.74 -17.81
N PHE A 214 14.83 1.53 -17.55
CA PHE A 214 14.36 0.67 -16.46
C PHE A 214 15.42 0.48 -15.38
N ALA A 215 14.99 0.53 -14.11
CA ALA A 215 15.83 0.28 -12.94
C ALA A 215 15.06 -0.55 -11.90
N PRO A 216 15.75 -1.27 -11.00
CA PRO A 216 15.08 -1.91 -9.87
C PRO A 216 14.31 -0.89 -9.04
N GLU A 217 13.12 -1.28 -8.59
CA GLU A 217 12.41 -0.58 -7.55
C GLU A 217 13.17 -0.69 -6.23
N ILE A 218 13.04 0.33 -5.38
CA ILE A 218 13.75 0.39 -4.11
C ILE A 218 12.81 0.80 -2.99
N VAL A 219 12.65 -0.10 -2.02
CA VAL A 219 12.02 0.18 -0.72
C VAL A 219 13.08 0.14 0.37
N ARG A 220 12.89 0.91 1.44
CA ARG A 220 13.83 0.91 2.56
C ARG A 220 13.54 -0.22 3.54
N VAL A 221 14.59 -0.86 4.07
CA VAL A 221 14.46 -1.85 5.14
C VAL A 221 13.86 -1.17 6.39
N SER A 222 14.25 0.07 6.68
CA SER A 222 13.69 0.92 7.73
C SER A 222 12.20 1.18 7.55
N ASP A 223 11.76 1.54 6.33
CA ASP A 223 10.33 1.75 6.01
C ASP A 223 9.52 0.45 6.13
N LEU A 224 10.07 -0.67 5.64
CA LEU A 224 9.47 -2.00 5.80
C LEU A 224 9.26 -2.36 7.27
N ARG A 225 10.28 -2.16 8.12
CA ARG A 225 10.18 -2.41 9.57
C ARG A 225 9.16 -1.51 10.25
N SER A 226 9.14 -0.23 9.88
CA SER A 226 8.13 0.73 10.34
C SER A 226 6.73 0.28 9.92
N GLY A 227 6.56 -0.20 8.68
CA GLY A 227 5.30 -0.70 8.16
C GLY A 227 4.81 -1.96 8.89
N VAL A 228 5.69 -2.92 9.16
CA VAL A 228 5.34 -4.11 9.96
C VAL A 228 4.89 -3.68 11.37
N ALA A 229 5.65 -2.80 12.02
CA ALA A 229 5.30 -2.31 13.36
C ALA A 229 3.96 -1.56 13.37
N LEU A 230 3.71 -0.74 12.33
CA LEU A 230 2.47 0.01 12.15
C LEU A 230 1.27 -0.93 11.96
N ALA A 231 1.40 -1.95 11.12
CA ALA A 231 0.35 -2.94 10.89
C ALA A 231 0.03 -3.74 12.17
N VAL A 232 1.07 -4.20 12.87
CA VAL A 232 0.93 -4.94 14.14
C VAL A 232 0.22 -4.09 15.20
N GLU A 233 0.73 -2.89 15.48
CA GLU A 233 0.12 -2.01 16.49
C GLU A 233 -1.27 -1.53 16.09
N ALA A 234 -1.59 -1.40 14.80
CA ALA A 234 -2.93 -1.04 14.35
C ALA A 234 -3.93 -2.18 14.58
N VAL A 235 -3.55 -3.43 14.32
CA VAL A 235 -4.38 -4.60 14.65
C VAL A 235 -4.67 -4.67 16.15
N LEU A 236 -3.67 -4.37 16.98
CA LEU A 236 -3.81 -4.39 18.44
C LEU A 236 -4.66 -3.24 18.96
N ALA A 237 -4.49 -2.05 18.39
CA ALA A 237 -5.35 -0.91 18.65
C ALA A 237 -6.81 -1.22 18.27
N ALA A 238 -7.04 -1.96 17.18
CA ALA A 238 -8.38 -2.40 16.78
C ALA A 238 -8.98 -3.44 17.76
N GLY A 239 -8.19 -4.40 18.23
CA GLY A 239 -8.63 -5.38 19.24
C GLY A 239 -9.00 -4.74 20.59
N GLU A 240 -8.41 -3.60 20.91
CA GLU A 240 -8.71 -2.78 22.09
C GLU A 240 -9.84 -1.75 21.87
N ASP A 241 -10.31 -1.58 20.63
CA ASP A 241 -11.16 -0.44 20.20
C ASP A 241 -10.59 0.92 20.69
N ALA A 242 -9.29 1.11 20.47
CA ALA A 242 -8.56 2.27 20.98
C ALA A 242 -8.90 3.56 20.20
N ASP A 243 -8.96 4.67 20.93
CA ASP A 243 -9.12 6.03 20.40
C ASP A 243 -7.78 6.79 20.46
N GLU A 244 -7.51 7.67 19.49
CA GLU A 244 -6.34 8.56 19.56
C GLU A 244 -6.41 9.52 20.75
N SER A 245 -5.23 9.95 21.22
CA SER A 245 -5.10 10.83 22.37
C SER A 245 -5.88 12.16 22.24
N TRP A 246 -6.05 12.67 21.02
CA TRP A 246 -6.66 13.97 20.76
C TRP A 246 -8.20 13.98 20.76
N TRP A 247 -8.87 12.88 20.36
CA TRP A 247 -10.34 12.89 20.18
C TRP A 247 -11.13 13.08 21.47
N PRO A 248 -10.78 12.43 22.60
CA PRO A 248 -11.48 12.66 23.87
C PRO A 248 -11.45 14.14 24.30
N ASP A 249 -10.30 14.80 24.09
CA ASP A 249 -10.09 16.19 24.50
C ASP A 249 -10.95 17.18 23.70
N VAL A 250 -11.17 16.94 22.41
CA VAL A 250 -11.94 17.87 21.55
C VAL A 250 -13.44 17.68 21.61
N ARG A 251 -13.94 16.58 22.20
CA ARG A 251 -15.39 16.39 22.44
C ARG A 251 -15.96 17.46 23.36
N THR A 252 -15.17 17.99 24.29
CA THR A 252 -15.64 18.94 25.29
C THR A 252 -14.77 20.19 25.34
N VAL A 253 -15.31 21.33 24.88
CA VAL A 253 -14.65 22.62 25.09
C VAL A 253 -14.59 22.93 26.59
N PRO A 254 -13.40 23.15 27.19
CA PRO A 254 -13.26 23.48 28.60
C PRO A 254 -14.08 24.71 28.97
N ARG A 255 -14.72 24.69 30.15
CA ARG A 255 -15.61 25.77 30.61
C ARG A 255 -14.94 27.14 30.57
N ALA A 256 -13.69 27.23 31.02
CA ALA A 256 -12.93 28.49 30.99
C ALA A 256 -12.80 29.07 29.58
N ILE A 257 -12.62 28.22 28.56
CA ILE A 257 -12.57 28.65 27.16
C ILE A 257 -13.95 29.07 26.67
N ARG A 258 -15.02 28.36 27.06
CA ARG A 258 -16.40 28.77 26.73
C ARG A 258 -16.73 30.15 27.31
N ASP A 259 -16.35 30.40 28.55
CA ASP A 259 -16.61 31.67 29.24
C ASP A 259 -15.82 32.82 28.58
N LEU A 260 -14.58 32.58 28.14
CA LEU A 260 -13.78 33.55 27.38
C LEU A 260 -14.36 33.85 25.98
N LEU A 261 -14.92 32.85 25.32
CA LEU A 261 -15.48 32.98 23.96
C LEU A 261 -16.94 33.43 23.94
N ALA A 262 -17.60 33.47 25.10
CA ALA A 262 -18.96 34.00 25.21
C ALA A 262 -18.94 35.48 24.81
N ARG A 263 -19.44 35.78 23.60
CA ARG A 263 -19.65 37.17 23.19
C ARG A 263 -20.65 37.79 24.14
N GLY A 264 -20.30 38.94 24.74
CA GLY A 264 -21.27 39.81 25.41
C GLY A 264 -22.43 40.14 24.46
N PRO A 265 -23.60 40.55 24.98
CA PRO A 265 -24.80 40.74 24.18
C PRO A 265 -24.49 41.65 22.99
N LEU A 266 -24.96 41.26 21.80
CA LEU A 266 -24.90 42.08 20.60
C LEU A 266 -25.53 43.43 20.95
N ARG A 267 -24.75 44.52 20.88
CA ARG A 267 -25.28 45.86 21.07
C ARG A 267 -26.21 46.13 19.87
N GLU A 268 -27.49 46.33 20.15
CA GLU A 268 -28.49 46.85 19.20
C GLU A 268 -28.11 48.25 18.71
#